data_AF-A0A1V0A8Y7-F1
#
_entry.id   AF-A0A1V0A8Y7-F1
#
_cell.length_a   1.000
_cell.length_b   1.000
_cell.length_c   1.000
_cell.angle_alpha   90.00
_cell.angle_beta   90.00
_cell.angle_gamma   90.00
#
_symmetry.space_group_name_H-M   'P 1'
#
loop_
_entity.id
_entity.type
_entity.pdbx_description
1 polymer ?
#
loop_
_entity_poly.entity_id
_entity_poly.type
_entity_poly.pdbx_seq_one_letter_code
_entity_poly.pdbx_strand_id
1 'polypeptide(L)'
;MIEDLYREHWALVCGFLLRRTRDPHLAEDLAQETFVKATRALLGWRGENPAAWLLTIARNVLIDHVRRARRELPLPEPDELGAPAFHVDSLEVRDALGRLPERHRRLLALVYFEGFSLVEVAAMTGRKHNSIKTALWRARNAFAEIYGVPHD
;
A
#
# COMPACT_ATOMS: atom_id res chain seq x y z
N MET A 1 10.00 -22.23 7.35
CA MET A 1 10.37 -20.91 6.78
C MET A 1 9.19 -20.24 6.09
N ILE A 2 8.71 -20.73 4.93
CA ILE A 2 7.47 -20.20 4.31
C ILE A 2 6.19 -20.74 4.99
N GLU A 3 6.20 -21.98 5.48
CA GLU A 3 5.08 -22.56 6.23
C GLU A 3 4.76 -21.78 7.51
N ASP A 4 5.79 -21.29 8.22
CA ASP A 4 5.62 -20.47 9.42
C ASP A 4 5.03 -19.10 9.07
N LEU A 5 5.58 -18.45 8.04
CA LEU A 5 5.03 -17.22 7.46
C LEU A 5 3.55 -17.39 7.09
N TYR A 6 3.22 -18.49 6.42
CA TYR A 6 1.85 -18.83 6.04
C TYR A 6 0.95 -18.98 7.26
N ARG A 7 1.32 -19.84 8.21
CA ARG A 7 0.53 -20.12 9.41
C ARG A 7 0.26 -18.86 10.24
N GLU A 8 1.26 -18.00 10.38
CA GLU A 8 1.16 -16.80 11.21
C GLU A 8 0.45 -15.64 10.51
N HIS A 9 0.59 -15.49 9.18
CA HIS A 9 0.14 -14.29 8.47
C HIS A 9 -1.02 -14.51 7.50
N TRP A 10 -1.52 -15.75 7.34
CA TRP A 10 -2.66 -16.07 6.47
C TRP A 10 -3.86 -15.16 6.74
N ALA A 11 -4.29 -15.06 8.00
CA ALA A 11 -5.44 -14.26 8.40
C ALA A 11 -5.25 -12.77 8.11
N LEU A 12 -4.02 -12.25 8.25
CA LEU A 12 -3.69 -10.87 7.95
C LEU A 12 -3.82 -10.58 6.45
N VAL A 13 -3.25 -11.45 5.60
CA VAL A 13 -3.27 -11.30 4.14
C VAL A 13 -4.69 -11.48 3.59
N CYS A 14 -5.39 -12.52 4.03
CA CYS A 14 -6.79 -12.74 3.64
C CYS A 14 -7.69 -11.58 4.09
N GLY A 15 -7.55 -11.10 5.32
CA GLY A 15 -8.32 -9.96 5.81
C GLY A 15 -8.00 -8.66 5.05
N PHE A 16 -6.74 -8.45 4.67
CA PHE A 16 -6.34 -7.33 3.81
C PHE A 16 -7.01 -7.39 2.44
N LEU A 17 -7.02 -8.56 1.80
CA LEU A 17 -7.60 -8.76 0.46
C LEU A 17 -9.12 -8.72 0.50
N LEU A 18 -9.75 -9.38 1.47
CA LEU A 18 -11.21 -9.42 1.65
C LEU A 18 -11.81 -8.03 1.79
N ARG A 19 -11.17 -7.13 2.56
CA ARG A 19 -11.63 -5.74 2.70
C ARG A 19 -11.67 -4.98 1.36
N ARG A 20 -10.86 -5.41 0.38
CA ARG A 20 -10.66 -4.72 -0.90
C ARG A 20 -11.42 -5.40 -2.04
N THR A 21 -11.51 -6.72 -2.05
CA THR A 21 -12.27 -7.49 -3.04
C THR A 21 -13.76 -7.56 -2.70
N ARG A 22 -14.10 -7.56 -1.40
CA ARG A 22 -15.45 -7.87 -0.88
C ARG A 22 -15.99 -9.23 -1.34
N ASP A 23 -15.09 -10.11 -1.78
CA ASP A 23 -15.38 -11.46 -2.24
C ASP A 23 -14.45 -12.42 -1.49
N PRO A 24 -14.99 -13.31 -0.65
CA PRO A 24 -14.21 -14.28 0.11
C PRO A 24 -13.39 -15.25 -0.76
N HIS A 25 -13.97 -15.76 -1.84
CA HIS A 25 -13.28 -16.73 -2.71
C HIS A 25 -12.13 -16.06 -3.45
N LEU A 26 -12.38 -14.89 -4.04
CA LEU A 26 -11.32 -14.12 -4.69
C LEU A 26 -10.23 -13.70 -3.69
N ALA A 27 -10.60 -13.35 -2.45
CA ALA A 27 -9.62 -12.99 -1.43
C ALA A 27 -8.70 -14.16 -1.08
N GLU A 28 -9.25 -15.37 -0.94
CA GLU A 28 -8.46 -16.59 -0.68
C GLU A 28 -7.55 -16.92 -1.86
N ASP A 29 -8.04 -16.84 -3.10
CA ASP A 29 -7.24 -17.10 -4.30
C ASP A 29 -6.05 -16.13 -4.42
N LEU A 30 -6.30 -14.83 -4.23
CA LEU A 30 -5.24 -13.83 -4.24
C LEU A 30 -4.28 -13.99 -3.04
N ALA A 31 -4.75 -14.48 -1.90
CA ALA A 31 -3.89 -14.78 -0.76
C ALA A 31 -2.97 -15.96 -1.07
N GLN A 32 -3.49 -17.02 -1.69
CA GLN A 32 -2.67 -18.15 -2.16
C GLN A 32 -1.62 -17.67 -3.17
N GLU A 33 -2.00 -16.87 -4.17
CA GLU A 33 -1.03 -16.29 -5.13
C GLU A 33 0.04 -15.45 -4.43
N THR A 34 -0.35 -14.71 -3.38
CA THR A 34 0.59 -13.93 -2.55
C THR A 34 1.65 -14.82 -1.92
N PHE A 35 1.26 -15.91 -1.26
CA PHE A 35 2.22 -16.83 -0.63
C PHE A 35 3.06 -17.59 -1.65
N VAL A 36 2.49 -17.96 -2.81
CA VAL A 36 3.25 -18.52 -3.93
C VAL A 36 4.31 -17.52 -4.41
N LYS A 37 3.99 -16.25 -4.61
CA LYS A 37 5.00 -15.22 -4.96
C LYS A 37 6.01 -15.01 -3.84
N ALA A 38 5.57 -15.07 -2.58
CA ALA A 38 6.44 -14.95 -1.42
C ALA A 38 7.49 -16.07 -1.36
N THR A 39 7.17 -17.32 -1.74
CA THR A 39 8.19 -18.41 -1.79
C THR A 39 9.39 -18.04 -2.66
N ARG A 40 9.15 -17.38 -3.81
CA ARG A 40 10.18 -16.98 -4.76
C ARG A 40 10.98 -15.78 -4.26
N ALA A 41 10.31 -14.82 -3.63
CA ALA A 41 10.92 -13.62 -3.08
C ALA A 41 11.68 -13.87 -1.76
N LEU A 42 11.40 -14.99 -1.08
CA LEU A 42 11.97 -15.33 0.23
C LEU A 42 13.50 -15.46 0.18
N LEU A 43 14.07 -15.90 -0.95
CA LEU A 43 15.52 -16.12 -1.13
C LEU A 43 16.35 -14.84 -0.97
N GLY A 44 15.76 -13.65 -1.17
CA GLY A 44 16.44 -12.36 -1.02
C GLY A 44 15.99 -11.55 0.20
N TRP A 45 15.07 -12.08 1.01
CA TRP A 45 14.48 -11.34 2.13
C TRP A 45 15.30 -11.52 3.41
N ARG A 46 15.60 -10.41 4.10
CA ARG A 46 16.44 -10.38 5.30
C ARG A 46 15.70 -10.67 6.62
N GLY A 47 14.41 -10.98 6.56
CA GLY A 47 13.62 -11.31 7.76
C GLY A 47 12.98 -10.11 8.48
N GLU A 48 13.24 -8.89 8.02
CA GLU A 48 12.70 -7.69 8.64
C GLU A 48 11.22 -7.53 8.30
N ASN A 49 10.36 -7.57 9.33
CA ASN A 49 8.94 -7.23 9.26
C ASN A 49 8.10 -8.05 8.26
N PRO A 50 7.83 -9.33 8.56
CA PRO A 50 7.12 -10.24 7.66
C PRO A 50 5.73 -9.77 7.26
N ALA A 51 4.98 -9.17 8.19
CA ALA A 51 3.67 -8.60 7.92
C ALA A 51 3.72 -7.52 6.83
N ALA A 52 4.64 -6.56 6.93
CA ALA A 52 4.79 -5.51 5.94
C ALA A 52 5.20 -6.03 4.57
N TRP A 53 6.11 -6.99 4.57
CA TRP A 53 6.61 -7.59 3.35
C TRP A 53 5.50 -8.37 2.63
N LEU A 54 4.75 -9.22 3.32
CA LEU A 54 3.64 -9.98 2.74
C LEU A 54 2.51 -9.09 2.24
N LEU A 55 2.15 -8.05 3.00
CA LEU A 55 1.12 -7.10 2.60
C LEU A 55 1.51 -6.30 1.35
N THR A 56 2.80 -6.01 1.17
CA THR A 56 3.32 -5.43 -0.08
C THR A 56 3.11 -6.37 -1.27
N ILE A 57 3.43 -7.66 -1.11
CA ILE A 57 3.21 -8.67 -2.17
C ILE A 57 1.72 -8.81 -2.49
N ALA A 58 0.87 -8.87 -1.45
CA ALA A 58 -0.58 -8.98 -1.60
C ALA A 58 -1.20 -7.81 -2.37
N ARG A 59 -0.73 -6.58 -2.08
CA ARG A 59 -1.12 -5.39 -2.81
C ARG A 59 -0.77 -5.50 -4.30
N ASN A 60 0.43 -5.96 -4.63
CA ASN A 60 0.87 -6.10 -6.01
C ASN A 60 0.05 -7.17 -6.75
N VAL A 61 -0.25 -8.29 -6.09
CA VAL A 61 -1.15 -9.34 -6.61
C VAL A 61 -2.53 -8.78 -6.92
N LEU A 62 -3.13 -8.01 -5.99
CA LEU A 62 -4.42 -7.37 -6.20
C LEU A 62 -4.40 -6.38 -7.37
N ILE A 63 -3.38 -5.53 -7.48
CA ILE A 63 -3.23 -4.57 -8.59
C ILE A 63 -3.12 -5.32 -9.92
N ASP A 64 -2.31 -6.38 -9.98
CA ASP A 64 -2.17 -7.20 -11.18
C ASP A 64 -3.49 -7.85 -11.59
N HIS A 65 -4.27 -8.34 -10.63
CA HIS A 65 -5.59 -8.91 -10.86
C HIS A 65 -6.57 -7.86 -11.43
N VAL A 66 -6.69 -6.69 -10.78
CA VAL A 66 -7.56 -5.61 -11.24
C VAL A 66 -7.14 -5.11 -12.64
N ARG A 67 -5.83 -5.00 -12.90
CA ARG A 67 -5.32 -4.59 -14.22
C ARG A 67 -5.65 -5.62 -15.30
N ARG A 68 -5.58 -6.92 -14.99
CA ARG A 68 -5.99 -7.99 -15.92
C ARG A 68 -7.49 -7.93 -16.20
N ALA A 69 -8.32 -7.85 -15.17
CA ALA A 69 -9.77 -7.74 -15.32
C ALA A 69 -10.19 -6.51 -16.16
N ARG A 70 -9.48 -5.37 -16.01
CA ARG A 70 -9.72 -4.18 -16.85
C ARG A 70 -9.33 -4.35 -18.32
N ARG A 71 -8.31 -5.16 -18.63
CA ARG A 71 -7.89 -5.42 -20.03
C ARG A 71 -8.85 -6.37 -20.74
N GLU A 72 -9.57 -7.19 -19.99
CA GLU A 72 -10.58 -8.12 -20.50
C GLU A 72 -11.93 -7.41 -20.77
N LEU A 73 -12.11 -6.19 -20.26
CA LEU A 73 -13.19 -5.29 -20.66
C LEU A 73 -12.83 -4.61 -22.00
N PRO A 74 -13.80 -4.37 -22.89
CA PRO A 74 -13.59 -3.56 -24.09
C PRO A 74 -12.93 -2.24 -23.69
N LEU A 75 -11.86 -1.86 -24.40
CA LEU A 75 -11.21 -0.58 -24.17
C LEU A 75 -12.22 0.54 -24.51
N PRO A 76 -12.43 1.53 -23.63
CA PRO A 76 -13.17 2.73 -24.00
C PRO A 76 -12.49 3.42 -25.18
N GLU A 77 -13.29 4.02 -26.07
CA GLU A 77 -12.78 4.74 -27.24
C GLU A 77 -11.82 5.88 -26.80
N PRO A 78 -10.80 6.22 -27.60
CA PRO A 78 -9.79 7.22 -27.23
C PRO A 78 -10.36 8.59 -26.82
N ASP A 79 -11.53 8.97 -27.34
CA ASP A 79 -12.23 10.22 -27.00
C ASP A 79 -12.82 10.24 -25.57
N GLU A 80 -12.95 9.07 -24.91
CA GLU A 80 -13.43 8.97 -23.52
C GLU A 80 -12.28 9.08 -22.49
N LEU A 81 -11.04 8.83 -22.93
CA LEU A 81 -9.82 8.90 -22.12
C LEU A 81 -9.22 10.31 -22.23
N GLY A 82 -9.93 11.32 -21.69
CA GLY A 82 -9.36 12.65 -21.52
C GLY A 82 -7.94 12.57 -20.96
N ALA A 83 -6.97 13.17 -21.66
CA ALA A 83 -5.57 13.12 -21.29
C ALA A 83 -5.41 13.49 -19.80
N PRO A 84 -4.69 12.70 -18.98
CA PRO A 84 -4.44 13.10 -17.61
C PRO A 84 -3.60 14.36 -17.67
N ALA A 85 -4.19 15.49 -17.25
CA ALA A 85 -3.46 16.71 -17.03
C ALA A 85 -2.36 16.40 -16.00
N PHE A 86 -1.12 16.26 -16.46
CA PHE A 86 0.00 16.02 -15.54
C PHE A 86 0.25 17.32 -14.76
N HIS A 87 -0.39 17.30 -13.59
CA HIS A 87 -0.33 18.13 -12.39
C HIS A 87 1.00 18.84 -12.12
N VAL A 88 0.96 20.17 -12.16
CA VAL A 88 1.89 21.04 -11.40
C VAL A 88 1.84 20.67 -9.90
N ASP A 89 0.66 20.30 -9.38
CA ASP A 89 0.48 19.77 -8.01
C ASP A 89 1.35 18.55 -7.69
N SER A 90 1.69 17.71 -8.68
CA SER A 90 2.44 16.47 -8.42
C SER A 90 3.93 16.72 -8.18
N LEU A 91 4.49 17.80 -8.73
CA LEU A 91 5.87 18.22 -8.46
C LEU A 91 5.97 18.87 -7.07
N GLU A 92 5.07 19.79 -6.75
CA GLU A 92 5.03 20.47 -5.44
C GLU A 92 4.76 19.50 -4.29
N VAL A 93 3.82 18.56 -4.46
CA VAL A 93 3.57 17.49 -3.48
C VAL A 93 4.81 16.62 -3.29
N ARG A 94 5.55 16.33 -4.37
CA ARG A 94 6.76 15.48 -4.31
C ARG A 94 7.90 16.19 -3.58
N ASP A 95 8.08 17.48 -3.79
CA ASP A 95 9.05 18.32 -3.08
C ASP A 95 8.68 18.47 -1.60
N ALA A 96 7.42 18.75 -1.29
CA ALA A 96 6.93 18.83 0.09
C ALA A 96 7.12 17.51 0.84
N LEU A 97 6.85 16.37 0.19
CA LEU A 97 7.14 15.04 0.74
C LEU A 97 8.65 14.84 0.95
N GLY A 98 9.50 15.28 0.02
CA GLY A 98 10.96 15.17 0.11
C GLY A 98 11.56 15.91 1.31
N ARG A 99 10.93 17.01 1.73
CA ARG A 99 11.35 17.82 2.89
C ARG A 99 10.90 17.26 4.25
N LEU A 100 10.01 16.26 4.27
CA LEU A 100 9.55 15.64 5.50
C LEU A 100 10.60 14.67 6.09
N PRO A 101 10.66 14.55 7.44
CA PRO A 101 11.38 13.47 8.08
C PRO A 101 10.96 12.10 7.50
N GLU A 102 11.92 11.21 7.26
CA GLU A 102 11.68 9.93 6.58
C GLU A 102 10.53 9.14 7.20
N ARG A 103 10.44 9.14 8.53
CA ARG A 103 9.36 8.45 9.25
C ARG A 103 7.96 9.00 8.93
N HIS A 104 7.82 10.32 8.73
CA HIS A 104 6.55 10.94 8.35
C HIS A 104 6.24 10.67 6.88
N ARG A 105 7.20 10.88 5.98
CA ARG A 105 7.07 10.57 4.55
C ARG A 105 6.65 9.11 4.33
N ARG A 106 7.33 8.16 4.98
CA ARG A 106 7.02 6.72 4.86
C ARG A 106 5.64 6.39 5.42
N LEU A 107 5.22 7.01 6.52
CA LEU A 107 3.88 6.80 7.08
C LEU A 107 2.78 7.35 6.17
N LEU A 108 2.97 8.54 5.58
CA LEU A 108 2.03 9.09 4.60
C LEU A 108 1.96 8.19 3.36
N ALA A 109 3.10 7.66 2.92
CA ALA A 109 3.13 6.78 1.76
C ALA A 109 2.37 5.47 1.98
N LEU A 110 2.59 4.82 3.13
CA LEU A 110 1.85 3.61 3.49
C LEU A 110 0.33 3.83 3.48
N VAL A 111 -0.14 4.98 3.98
CA VAL A 111 -1.57 5.26 4.13
C VAL A 111 -2.22 5.75 2.83
N TYR A 112 -1.61 6.72 2.15
CA TYR A 112 -2.24 7.40 1.00
C TYR A 112 -1.83 6.85 -0.35
N PHE A 113 -0.57 6.42 -0.53
CA PHE A 113 -0.11 5.87 -1.81
C PHE A 113 -0.29 4.35 -1.86
N GLU A 114 0.07 3.67 -0.77
CA GLU A 114 -0.02 2.21 -0.69
C GLU A 114 -1.41 1.73 -0.24
N GLY A 115 -2.19 2.60 0.40
CA GLY A 115 -3.59 2.35 0.76
C GLY A 115 -3.75 1.43 1.97
N PHE A 116 -2.75 1.34 2.86
CA PHE A 116 -2.85 0.60 4.11
C PHE A 116 -3.67 1.36 5.15
N SER A 117 -4.54 0.63 5.85
CA SER A 117 -5.25 1.13 7.02
C SER A 117 -4.31 1.33 8.20
N LEU A 118 -4.71 2.15 9.18
CA LEU A 118 -3.90 2.38 10.38
C LEU A 118 -3.67 1.11 11.20
N VAL A 119 -4.61 0.16 11.16
CA VAL A 119 -4.48 -1.15 11.82
C VAL A 119 -3.43 -2.00 11.11
N GLU A 120 -3.44 -2.02 9.78
CA GLU A 120 -2.43 -2.71 8.98
C GLU A 120 -1.04 -2.09 9.22
N VAL A 121 -0.92 -0.76 9.19
CA VAL A 121 0.35 -0.07 9.47
C VAL A 121 0.84 -0.31 10.91
N ALA A 122 -0.07 -0.41 11.88
CA ALA A 122 0.26 -0.76 13.26
C ALA A 122 0.83 -2.19 13.37
N ALA A 123 0.18 -3.15 12.71
CA ALA A 123 0.63 -4.53 12.64
C ALA A 123 2.00 -4.64 11.94
N MET A 124 2.17 -3.93 10.82
CA MET A 124 3.45 -3.83 10.11
C MET A 124 4.52 -3.25 11.02
N THR A 125 4.32 -2.08 11.61
CA THR A 125 5.39 -1.40 12.35
C THR A 125 5.64 -1.96 13.75
N GLY A 126 4.85 -2.91 14.23
CA GLY A 126 4.92 -3.41 15.62
C GLY A 126 4.51 -2.35 16.66
N ARG A 127 3.80 -1.31 16.25
CA ARG A 127 3.43 -0.16 17.11
C ARG A 127 1.93 -0.17 17.37
N LYS A 128 1.53 0.33 18.54
CA LYS A 128 0.10 0.43 18.91
C LYS A 128 -0.67 1.29 17.89
N HIS A 129 -1.89 0.89 17.56
CA HIS A 129 -2.80 1.63 16.65
C HIS A 129 -2.92 3.12 17.00
N ASN A 130 -3.13 3.46 18.28
CA ASN A 130 -3.20 4.86 18.73
C ASN A 130 -1.90 5.63 18.49
N SER A 131 -0.73 4.96 18.59
CA SER A 131 0.56 5.60 18.29
C SER A 131 0.72 5.89 16.79
N ILE A 132 0.18 5.04 15.92
CA ILE A 132 0.13 5.29 14.48
C ILE A 132 -0.83 6.43 14.15
N LYS A 133 -2.01 6.47 14.79
CA LYS A 133 -2.98 7.56 14.63
C LYS A 133 -2.37 8.92 14.97
N THR A 134 -1.72 9.03 16.13
CA THR A 134 -1.03 10.27 16.53
C THR A 134 0.14 10.61 15.60
N ALA A 135 0.93 9.61 15.18
CA ALA A 135 2.02 9.83 14.25
C ALA A 135 1.54 10.31 12.87
N LEU A 136 0.41 9.80 12.38
CA LEU A 136 -0.19 10.21 11.11
C LEU A 136 -0.70 11.65 11.22
N TRP A 137 -1.35 12.01 12.32
CA TRP A 137 -1.79 13.39 12.56
C TRP A 137 -0.60 14.37 12.50
N ARG A 138 0.51 14.04 13.19
CA ARG A 138 1.75 14.85 13.13
C ARG A 138 2.33 14.92 11.72
N ALA A 139 2.35 13.80 11.00
CA ALA A 139 2.85 13.76 9.62
C ALA A 139 2.00 14.61 8.67
N ARG A 140 0.67 14.63 8.83
CA ARG A 140 -0.25 15.48 8.05
C ARG A 140 -0.03 16.96 8.33
N ASN A 141 0.12 17.34 9.60
CA ASN A 141 0.36 18.74 9.94
C ASN A 141 1.72 19.23 9.41
N ALA A 142 2.77 18.43 9.57
CA ALA A 142 4.08 18.77 9.03
C ALA A 142 4.05 18.87 7.48
N PHE A 143 3.28 18.00 6.81
CA PHE A 143 3.08 18.11 5.37
C PHE A 143 2.35 19.41 5.00
N ALA A 144 1.27 19.73 5.71
CA ALA A 144 0.47 20.93 5.46
C ALA A 144 1.26 22.22 5.72
N GLU A 145 2.12 22.25 6.74
CA GLU A 145 3.02 23.38 7.01
C GLU A 145 4.01 23.58 5.86
N ILE A 146 4.59 22.51 5.30
CA ILE A 146 5.56 22.60 4.21
C ILE A 146 4.90 22.95 2.87
N TYR A 147 3.76 22.32 2.58
CA TYR A 147 3.01 22.52 1.34
C TYR A 147 2.23 23.85 1.33
N GLY A 148 1.87 24.38 2.50
CA GLY A 148 1.17 25.66 2.64
C GLY A 148 2.09 26.89 2.59
N VAL A 149 3.41 26.73 2.49
CA VAL A 149 4.32 27.85 2.22
C VAL A 149 4.31 28.11 0.71
N PRO A 150 4.11 29.36 0.24
CA PRO A 150 4.24 29.69 -1.17
C PRO A 150 5.60 29.20 -1.71
N HIS A 151 5.55 28.43 -2.79
CA HIS A 151 6.73 28.06 -3.55
C HIS A 151 7.04 29.21 -4.52
N ASP A 152 7.94 30.12 -4.10
CA ASP A 152 8.49 31.19 -4.94
C ASP A 152 9.43 30.65 -6.03
#